data_AF-A0A3D5AFN9-F1
#
_entry.id   AF-A0A3D5AFN9-F1
#
_cell.length_a   1.000
_cell.length_b   1.000
_cell.length_c   1.000
_cell.angle_alpha   90.00
_cell.angle_beta   90.00
_cell.angle_gamma   90.00
#
_symmetry.space_group_name_H-M   'P 1'
#
loop_
_entity.id
_entity.type
_entity.pdbx_description
1 polymer ?
#
loop_
_entity_poly.entity_id
_entity_poly.type
_entity_poly.pdbx_seq_one_letter_code
_entity_poly.pdbx_strand_id
1 'polypeptide(L)'
;MVTKTSKIEEDKKEVNKKKKVANELNIQDMFESGLHFGHSKTRSNPKMKPYISFNKNSVDIIDVEKTAEKLADALDFLKDAVDRKDTILFVGTRLQVKNLVKELAEELKMPYVVDRWLGGTLTNFEIISERVSDYSELKKKKESGEFKKYTKKERLKIDKGLQKMGRKFEGLVALKKLPDCIFVADIHHDYLAVKEANKKKISVVAICDTNTDPTKVTYPIPANDDAILSIKYIFGKIREVLS
;
A
#
# COMPACT_ATOMS: atom_id res chain seq x y z
N MET A 1 38.49 11.79 14.88
CA MET A 1 37.48 12.78 15.31
C MET A 1 36.85 13.37 14.06
N VAL A 2 35.72 12.82 13.61
CA VAL A 2 35.00 13.37 12.45
C VAL A 2 34.32 14.66 12.91
N THR A 3 34.81 15.78 12.40
CA THR A 3 34.47 17.14 12.80
C THR A 3 32.97 17.42 12.63
N LYS A 4 32.32 18.00 13.65
CA LYS A 4 30.91 18.45 13.66
C LYS A 4 30.45 19.13 12.36
N THR A 5 31.38 19.80 11.67
CA THR A 5 31.16 20.51 10.40
C THR A 5 30.76 19.60 9.23
N SER A 6 31.29 18.36 9.14
CA SER A 6 30.97 17.46 8.02
C SER A 6 29.56 16.86 8.13
N LYS A 7 29.11 16.55 9.36
CA LYS A 7 27.72 16.12 9.62
C LYS A 7 26.71 17.22 9.28
N ILE A 8 27.02 18.47 9.62
CA ILE A 8 26.11 19.61 9.32
C ILE A 8 26.00 19.85 7.81
N GLU A 9 27.04 19.57 7.02
CA GLU A 9 27.00 19.68 5.57
C GLU A 9 26.27 18.51 4.90
N GLU A 10 26.38 17.29 5.43
CA GLU A 10 25.59 16.13 5.02
C GLU A 10 24.11 16.34 5.32
N ASP A 11 23.77 16.77 6.54
CA ASP A 11 22.40 17.09 6.94
C ASP A 11 21.80 18.20 6.06
N LYS A 12 22.58 19.25 5.72
CA LYS A 12 22.14 20.32 4.81
C LYS A 12 21.94 19.84 3.37
N LYS A 13 22.75 18.90 2.88
CA LYS A 13 22.60 18.31 1.54
C LYS A 13 21.36 17.40 1.48
N GLU A 14 21.10 16.63 2.53
CA GLU A 14 19.89 15.81 2.66
C GLU A 14 18.63 16.68 2.72
N VAL A 15 18.63 17.74 3.53
CA VAL A 15 17.52 18.70 3.63
C VAL A 15 17.27 19.42 2.29
N ASN A 16 18.32 19.78 1.55
CA ASN A 16 18.16 20.39 0.22
C ASN A 16 17.68 19.39 -0.84
N LYS A 17 18.05 18.11 -0.73
CA LYS A 17 17.56 17.05 -1.62
C LYS A 17 16.06 16.78 -1.35
N LYS A 18 15.66 16.69 -0.08
CA LYS A 18 14.25 16.60 0.33
C LYS A 18 13.42 17.80 -0.13
N LYS A 19 13.95 19.04 -0.02
CA LYS A 19 13.29 20.23 -0.58
C LYS A 19 13.13 20.20 -2.10
N LYS A 20 14.03 19.54 -2.82
CA LYS A 20 13.97 19.46 -4.29
C LYS A 20 12.92 18.45 -4.76
N VAL A 21 12.76 17.32 -4.07
CA VAL A 21 11.68 16.34 -4.31
C VAL A 21 10.33 16.88 -3.85
N ALA A 22 10.28 17.59 -2.71
CA ALA A 22 9.08 18.29 -2.27
C ALA A 22 8.63 19.40 -3.26
N ASN A 23 9.56 20.04 -3.96
CA ASN A 23 9.24 21.02 -5.02
C ASN A 23 8.63 20.40 -6.29
N GLU A 24 8.70 19.08 -6.50
CA GLU A 24 7.97 18.37 -7.57
C GLU A 24 6.52 18.05 -7.15
N LEU A 25 6.18 18.18 -5.87
CA LEU A 25 4.84 18.00 -5.34
C LEU A 25 4.18 19.37 -5.15
N ASN A 26 3.34 19.75 -6.12
CA ASN A 26 2.59 21.00 -6.03
C ASN A 26 1.51 20.90 -4.94
N ILE A 27 1.65 21.72 -3.89
CA ILE A 27 0.70 21.81 -2.77
C ILE A 27 -0.72 22.13 -3.28
N GLN A 28 -0.82 22.96 -4.32
CA GLN A 28 -2.12 23.32 -4.90
C GLN A 28 -2.86 22.08 -5.45
N ASP A 29 -2.17 21.22 -6.19
CA ASP A 29 -2.75 20.00 -6.75
C ASP A 29 -3.19 19.02 -5.64
N MET A 30 -2.46 18.99 -4.51
CA MET A 30 -2.81 18.17 -3.34
C MET A 30 -4.10 18.69 -2.66
N PHE A 31 -4.29 20.01 -2.59
CA PHE A 31 -5.53 20.61 -2.11
C PHE A 31 -6.70 20.29 -3.04
N GLU A 32 -6.53 20.45 -4.35
CA GLU A 32 -7.55 20.17 -5.36
C GLU A 32 -7.95 18.69 -5.40
N SER A 33 -6.99 17.80 -5.18
CA SER A 33 -7.22 16.35 -5.09
C SER A 33 -7.89 15.92 -3.78
N GLY A 34 -8.03 16.83 -2.80
CA GLY A 34 -8.76 16.59 -1.55
C GLY A 34 -7.98 15.80 -0.50
N LEU A 35 -6.63 15.80 -0.53
CA LEU A 35 -5.78 15.07 0.42
C LEU A 35 -5.94 15.59 1.87
N HIS A 36 -6.30 16.86 2.01
CA HIS A 36 -6.38 17.58 3.28
C HIS A 36 -7.62 17.22 4.11
N PHE A 37 -8.64 16.60 3.54
CA PHE A 37 -9.83 16.22 4.29
C PHE A 37 -9.56 14.98 5.14
N GLY A 38 -9.78 15.06 6.45
CA GLY A 38 -9.82 13.91 7.33
C GLY A 38 -11.23 13.52 7.73
N HIS A 39 -11.32 12.80 8.84
CA HIS A 39 -12.56 12.35 9.43
C HIS A 39 -13.07 13.31 10.53
N SER A 40 -14.25 12.98 11.09
CA SER A 40 -14.78 13.68 12.26
C SER A 40 -13.84 13.54 13.48
N LYS A 41 -13.71 14.62 14.26
CA LYS A 41 -12.92 14.69 15.49
C LYS A 41 -13.20 13.56 16.48
N THR A 42 -14.43 13.02 16.49
CA THR A 42 -14.81 11.90 17.36
C THR A 42 -14.17 10.57 16.97
N ARG A 43 -13.82 10.39 15.69
CA ARG A 43 -13.13 9.22 15.15
C ARG A 43 -11.61 9.39 15.11
N SER A 44 -11.12 10.59 15.42
CA SER A 44 -9.72 10.98 15.31
C SER A 44 -8.84 10.24 16.32
N ASN A 45 -7.67 9.79 15.87
CA ASN A 45 -6.68 9.15 16.70
C ASN A 45 -5.76 10.22 17.34
N PRO A 46 -5.57 10.22 18.68
CA PRO A 46 -4.71 11.20 19.35
C PRO A 46 -3.28 11.27 18.81
N LYS A 47 -2.77 10.18 18.23
CA LYS A 47 -1.42 10.12 17.65
C LYS A 47 -1.31 10.80 16.29
N MET A 48 -2.43 11.09 15.62
CA MET A 48 -2.46 11.87 14.37
C MET A 48 -2.41 13.37 14.59
N LYS A 49 -2.55 13.85 15.84
CA LYS A 49 -2.50 15.29 16.18
C LYS A 49 -1.34 16.07 15.54
N PRO A 50 -0.10 15.54 15.45
CA PRO A 50 1.00 16.28 14.80
C PRO A 50 0.78 16.56 13.31
N TYR A 51 -0.03 15.74 12.64
CA TYR A 51 -0.35 15.86 11.21
C TYR A 51 -1.65 16.62 10.93
N ILE A 52 -2.41 16.97 11.97
CA ILE A 52 -3.66 17.73 11.85
C ILE A 52 -3.33 19.21 12.02
N SER A 53 -3.80 20.04 11.08
CA SER A 53 -3.60 21.48 11.10
C SER A 53 -4.64 22.17 11.99
N PHE A 54 -5.92 22.03 11.66
CA PHE A 54 -7.04 22.59 12.41
C PHE A 54 -8.31 21.76 12.20
N ASN A 55 -9.35 22.06 12.98
CA ASN A 55 -10.67 21.45 12.82
C ASN A 55 -11.64 22.46 12.20
N LYS A 56 -12.40 22.05 11.18
CA LYS A 56 -13.44 22.87 10.53
C LYS A 56 -14.73 22.07 10.49
N ASN A 57 -15.82 22.62 11.04
CA ASN A 57 -17.14 21.98 11.06
C ASN A 57 -17.11 20.54 11.61
N SER A 58 -16.34 20.29 12.67
CA SER A 58 -16.12 18.96 13.27
C SER A 58 -15.31 17.97 12.43
N VAL A 59 -14.79 18.36 11.26
CA VAL A 59 -13.87 17.55 10.45
C VAL A 59 -12.43 18.02 10.71
N ASP A 60 -11.54 17.07 10.98
CA ASP A 60 -10.12 17.35 11.13
C ASP A 60 -9.50 17.55 9.74
N ILE A 61 -8.75 18.63 9.57
CA ILE A 61 -8.03 18.96 8.34
C ILE A 61 -6.56 18.57 8.50
N ILE A 62 -6.08 17.75 7.58
CA ILE A 62 -4.69 17.29 7.52
C ILE A 62 -3.81 18.42 6.96
N ASP A 63 -2.62 18.54 7.52
CA ASP A 63 -1.59 19.47 7.09
C ASP A 63 -0.89 18.97 5.82
N VAL A 64 -1.20 19.61 4.69
CA VAL A 64 -0.72 19.19 3.35
C VAL A 64 0.79 19.36 3.21
N GLU A 65 1.41 20.32 3.91
CA GLU A 65 2.86 20.50 3.87
C GLU A 65 3.55 19.27 4.47
N LYS A 66 3.05 18.80 5.61
CA LYS A 66 3.52 17.54 6.22
C LYS A 66 3.21 16.34 5.35
N THR A 67 2.06 16.32 4.67
CA THR A 67 1.76 15.28 3.69
C THR A 67 2.80 15.26 2.57
N ALA A 68 3.18 16.41 2.03
CA ALA A 68 4.17 16.51 0.96
C ALA A 68 5.55 16.02 1.41
N GLU A 69 6.00 16.43 2.60
CA GLU A 69 7.26 15.95 3.19
C GLU A 69 7.26 14.43 3.39
N LYS A 70 6.17 13.89 3.95
CA LYS A 70 6.05 12.46 4.23
C LYS A 70 5.85 11.61 2.97
N LEU A 71 5.15 12.15 1.98
CA LEU A 71 5.01 11.53 0.67
C LEU A 71 6.37 11.47 -0.03
N ALA A 72 7.17 12.55 0.02
CA ALA A 72 8.53 12.53 -0.53
C ALA A 72 9.41 11.48 0.17
N ASP A 73 9.41 11.42 1.51
CA ASP A 73 10.11 10.38 2.28
C ASP A 73 9.70 8.96 1.85
N ALA A 74 8.40 8.73 1.61
CA ALA A 74 7.88 7.44 1.17
C ALA A 74 8.26 7.11 -0.28
N LEU A 75 8.21 8.08 -1.19
CA LEU A 75 8.60 7.90 -2.59
C LEU A 75 10.09 7.60 -2.72
N ASP A 76 10.95 8.30 -1.97
CA ASP A 76 12.39 8.03 -1.92
C ASP A 76 12.66 6.59 -1.46
N PHE A 77 11.98 6.13 -0.40
CA PHE A 77 12.11 4.75 0.07
C PHE A 77 11.62 3.71 -0.97
N LEU A 78 10.50 3.96 -1.62
CA LEU A 78 9.95 3.04 -2.64
C LEU A 78 10.86 2.98 -3.87
N LYS A 79 11.46 4.10 -4.26
CA LYS A 79 12.47 4.16 -5.33
C LYS A 79 13.69 3.32 -4.98
N ASP A 80 14.25 3.52 -3.79
CA ASP A 80 15.38 2.74 -3.31
C ASP A 80 15.06 1.23 -3.23
N ALA A 81 13.81 0.87 -2.89
CA ALA A 81 13.37 -0.51 -2.87
C ALA A 81 13.36 -1.13 -4.28
N VAL A 82 12.85 -0.41 -5.29
CA VAL A 82 12.86 -0.88 -6.67
C VAL A 82 14.29 -1.00 -7.21
N ASP A 83 15.18 -0.06 -6.89
CA ASP A 83 16.60 -0.11 -7.28
C ASP A 83 17.30 -1.36 -6.70
N ARG A 84 16.92 -1.79 -5.48
CA ARG A 84 17.38 -3.04 -4.86
C ARG A 84 16.71 -4.30 -5.40
N LYS A 85 15.72 -4.16 -6.29
CA LYS A 85 14.84 -5.25 -6.77
C LYS A 85 14.06 -5.92 -5.65
N ASP A 86 13.70 -5.13 -4.64
CA ASP A 86 12.85 -5.57 -3.54
C ASP A 86 11.42 -5.82 -4.04
N THR A 87 10.73 -6.77 -3.39
CA THR A 87 9.33 -7.09 -3.72
C THR A 87 8.39 -6.25 -2.86
N ILE A 88 7.58 -5.42 -3.52
CA ILE A 88 6.59 -4.54 -2.89
C ILE A 88 5.21 -5.20 -2.98
N LEU A 89 4.57 -5.47 -1.86
CA LEU A 89 3.19 -5.98 -1.83
C LEU A 89 2.19 -4.84 -1.64
N PHE A 90 1.34 -4.61 -2.64
CA PHE A 90 0.28 -3.60 -2.55
C PHE A 90 -0.99 -4.17 -1.93
N VAL A 91 -1.57 -3.47 -0.95
CA VAL A 91 -2.75 -3.90 -0.21
C VAL A 91 -3.81 -2.80 -0.20
N GLY A 92 -5.02 -3.15 -0.61
CA GLY A 92 -6.19 -2.28 -0.49
C GLY A 92 -7.48 -3.04 -0.73
N THR A 93 -8.15 -3.43 0.35
CA THR A 93 -9.37 -4.26 0.28
C THR A 93 -10.67 -3.45 0.20
N ARG A 94 -10.59 -2.14 0.38
CA ARG A 94 -11.73 -1.23 0.31
C ARG A 94 -12.23 -1.08 -1.13
N LEU A 95 -13.55 -1.13 -1.33
CA LEU A 95 -14.20 -1.17 -2.66
C LEU A 95 -13.73 -0.04 -3.61
N GLN A 96 -13.56 1.17 -3.09
CA GLN A 96 -13.11 2.35 -3.86
C GLN A 96 -11.65 2.23 -4.35
N VAL A 97 -10.84 1.45 -3.64
CA VAL A 97 -9.38 1.35 -3.84
C VAL A 97 -8.99 0.07 -4.59
N LYS A 98 -9.83 -0.97 -4.56
CA LYS A 98 -9.54 -2.29 -5.16
C LYS A 98 -9.03 -2.21 -6.59
N ASN A 99 -9.76 -1.48 -7.45
CA ASN A 99 -9.41 -1.39 -8.87
C ASN A 99 -8.13 -0.59 -9.07
N LEU A 100 -7.95 0.51 -8.32
CA LEU A 100 -6.75 1.35 -8.40
C LEU A 100 -5.49 0.58 -7.99
N VAL A 101 -5.57 -0.20 -6.90
CA VAL A 101 -4.44 -1.03 -6.44
C VAL A 101 -4.13 -2.13 -7.44
N LYS A 102 -5.17 -2.78 -7.99
CA LYS A 102 -5.00 -3.83 -8.98
C LYS A 102 -4.31 -3.30 -10.25
N GLU A 103 -4.83 -2.21 -10.82
CA GLU A 103 -4.28 -1.58 -12.02
C GLU A 103 -2.81 -1.16 -11.81
N LEU A 104 -2.51 -0.50 -10.69
CA LEU A 104 -1.15 -0.06 -10.36
C LEU A 104 -0.19 -1.26 -10.23
N ALA A 105 -0.59 -2.30 -9.52
CA ALA A 105 0.26 -3.46 -9.27
C ALA A 105 0.48 -4.31 -10.54
N GLU A 106 -0.53 -4.45 -11.39
CA GLU A 106 -0.42 -5.15 -12.68
C GLU A 106 0.52 -4.43 -13.64
N GLU A 107 0.45 -3.09 -13.70
CA GLU A 107 1.34 -2.24 -14.49
C GLU A 107 2.80 -2.36 -14.03
N LEU A 108 3.02 -2.31 -12.71
CA LEU A 108 4.35 -2.45 -12.10
C LEU A 108 4.83 -3.91 -11.98
N LYS A 109 4.00 -4.89 -12.38
CA LYS A 109 4.26 -6.34 -12.23
C LYS A 109 4.59 -6.77 -10.79
N MET A 110 4.00 -6.09 -9.82
CA MET A 110 4.17 -6.34 -8.39
C MET A 110 2.97 -7.14 -7.83
N PRO A 111 3.16 -7.90 -6.73
CA PRO A 111 2.07 -8.62 -6.10
C PRO A 111 1.08 -7.67 -5.40
N TYR A 112 -0.18 -8.08 -5.32
CA TYR A 112 -1.24 -7.29 -4.69
C TYR A 112 -2.29 -8.11 -3.93
N VAL A 113 -3.01 -7.46 -3.02
CA VAL A 113 -4.19 -7.99 -2.32
C VAL A 113 -5.30 -6.95 -2.34
N VAL A 114 -6.39 -7.24 -3.07
CA VAL A 114 -7.51 -6.31 -3.27
C VAL A 114 -8.84 -6.79 -2.72
N ASP A 115 -9.01 -8.08 -2.41
CA ASP A 115 -10.33 -8.58 -2.01
C ASP A 115 -10.48 -8.69 -0.51
N ARG A 116 -9.67 -9.54 0.12
CA ARG A 116 -9.66 -9.74 1.56
C ARG A 116 -8.28 -10.20 1.99
N TRP A 117 -7.73 -9.54 3.01
CA TRP A 117 -6.54 -10.01 3.69
C TRP A 117 -6.83 -11.32 4.44
N LEU A 118 -6.09 -12.38 4.11
CA LEU A 118 -6.16 -13.63 4.86
C LEU A 118 -5.21 -13.53 6.05
N GLY A 119 -5.73 -13.67 7.28
CA GLY A 119 -4.87 -13.73 8.45
C GLY A 119 -3.87 -14.88 8.31
N GLY A 120 -2.59 -14.59 8.52
CA GLY A 120 -1.51 -15.54 8.26
C GLY A 120 -0.77 -15.31 6.93
N THR A 121 -1.17 -14.35 6.10
CA THR A 121 -0.54 -14.12 4.78
C THR A 121 0.97 -13.89 4.89
N LEU A 122 1.43 -13.14 5.89
CA LEU A 122 2.87 -12.91 6.12
C LEU A 122 3.40 -13.77 7.26
N THR A 123 2.60 -13.96 8.31
CA THR A 123 3.06 -14.69 9.49
C THR A 123 3.22 -16.19 9.26
N ASN A 124 2.36 -16.76 8.41
CA ASN A 124 2.30 -18.17 8.01
C ASN A 124 2.47 -18.30 6.48
N PHE A 125 3.50 -17.63 5.95
CA PHE A 125 3.73 -17.50 4.51
C PHE A 125 3.92 -18.84 3.80
N GLU A 126 4.56 -19.83 4.42
CA GLU A 126 4.80 -21.15 3.82
C GLU A 126 3.49 -21.83 3.39
N ILE A 127 2.50 -21.89 4.30
CA ILE A 127 1.19 -22.48 4.02
C ILE A 127 0.45 -21.66 2.96
N ILE A 128 0.55 -20.33 3.01
CA ILE A 128 -0.12 -19.47 2.03
C ILE A 128 0.52 -19.62 0.65
N SER A 129 1.84 -19.74 0.58
CA SER A 129 2.59 -19.99 -0.66
C SER A 129 2.21 -21.33 -1.28
N GLU A 130 2.03 -22.38 -0.48
CA GLU A 130 1.54 -23.68 -0.96
C GLU A 130 0.14 -23.54 -1.59
N ARG A 131 -0.78 -22.84 -0.91
CA ARG A 131 -2.13 -22.59 -1.45
C ARG A 131 -2.14 -21.76 -2.75
N VAL A 132 -1.19 -20.82 -2.88
CA VAL A 132 -1.00 -20.04 -4.12
C VAL A 132 -0.47 -20.95 -5.23
N SER A 133 0.44 -21.88 -4.92
CA SER A 133 0.92 -22.89 -5.87
C SER A 133 -0.22 -23.81 -6.36
N ASP A 134 -1.02 -24.34 -5.43
CA ASP A 134 -2.21 -25.15 -5.74
C ASP A 134 -3.15 -24.41 -6.72
N TYR A 135 -3.39 -23.12 -6.44
CA TYR A 135 -4.22 -22.28 -7.30
C TYR A 135 -3.61 -22.13 -8.71
N SER A 136 -2.31 -21.87 -8.80
CA SER A 136 -1.59 -21.73 -10.07
C SER A 136 -1.64 -23.04 -10.90
N GLU A 137 -1.46 -24.19 -10.25
CA GLU A 137 -1.58 -25.50 -10.90
C GLU A 137 -3.00 -25.77 -11.40
N LEU A 138 -4.02 -25.51 -10.58
CA LEU A 138 -5.43 -25.68 -10.99
C LEU A 138 -5.78 -24.75 -12.15
N LYS A 139 -5.25 -23.53 -12.17
CA LYS A 139 -5.42 -22.59 -13.29
C LYS A 139 -4.79 -23.13 -14.57
N LYS A 140 -3.56 -23.67 -14.50
CA LYS A 140 -2.89 -24.31 -15.64
C LYS A 140 -3.64 -25.54 -16.16
N LYS A 141 -4.16 -26.39 -15.27
CA LYS A 141 -4.98 -27.57 -15.64
C LYS A 141 -6.30 -27.18 -16.33
N LYS A 142 -6.85 -26.02 -15.97
CA LYS A 142 -8.01 -25.45 -16.66
C LYS A 142 -7.67 -25.02 -18.08
N GLU A 143 -6.57 -24.31 -18.24
CA GLU A 143 -6.09 -23.79 -19.52
C GLU A 143 -5.66 -24.91 -20.48
N SER A 144 -5.04 -25.98 -19.97
CA SER A 144 -4.68 -27.17 -20.75
C SER A 144 -5.88 -28.00 -21.22
N GLY A 145 -7.10 -27.70 -20.73
CA GLY A 145 -8.31 -28.40 -21.11
C GLY A 145 -8.46 -29.79 -20.48
N GLU A 146 -7.66 -30.11 -19.45
CA GLU A 146 -7.72 -31.38 -18.72
C GLU A 146 -9.11 -31.60 -18.11
N PHE A 147 -9.81 -30.51 -17.77
CA PHE A 147 -11.16 -30.58 -17.21
C PHE A 147 -12.26 -31.01 -18.20
N LYS A 148 -11.96 -31.20 -19.49
CA LYS A 148 -12.93 -31.71 -20.48
C LYS A 148 -13.39 -33.14 -20.18
N LYS A 149 -12.62 -33.90 -19.40
CA LYS A 149 -12.95 -35.27 -18.97
C LYS A 149 -14.11 -35.32 -17.95
N TYR A 150 -14.43 -34.20 -17.29
CA TYR A 150 -15.46 -34.15 -16.26
C TYR A 150 -16.84 -33.78 -16.79
N THR A 151 -17.86 -34.20 -16.06
CA THR A 151 -19.26 -33.86 -16.35
C THR A 151 -19.49 -32.34 -16.26
N LYS A 152 -20.56 -31.83 -16.90
CA LYS A 152 -20.92 -30.39 -16.83
C LYS A 152 -21.12 -29.92 -15.38
N LYS A 153 -21.69 -30.77 -14.50
CA LYS A 153 -21.91 -30.44 -13.08
C LYS A 153 -20.59 -30.32 -12.31
N GLU A 154 -19.64 -31.22 -12.55
CA GLU A 154 -18.32 -31.19 -11.91
C GLU A 154 -17.48 -30.01 -12.41
N ARG A 155 -17.48 -29.76 -13.72
CA ARG A 155 -16.83 -28.57 -14.29
C ARG A 155 -17.34 -27.28 -13.65
N LEU A 156 -18.65 -27.14 -13.47
CA LEU A 156 -19.23 -25.98 -12.80
C LEU A 156 -18.76 -25.85 -11.33
N LYS A 157 -18.64 -26.97 -10.60
CA LYS A 157 -18.11 -26.96 -9.22
C LYS A 157 -16.64 -26.54 -9.19
N ILE A 158 -15.83 -27.07 -10.11
CA ILE A 158 -14.40 -26.71 -10.25
C ILE A 158 -14.27 -25.22 -10.58
N ASP A 159 -15.07 -24.70 -11.53
CA ASP A 159 -15.04 -23.29 -11.90
C ASP A 159 -15.43 -22.36 -10.76
N LYS A 160 -16.47 -22.71 -9.99
CA LYS A 160 -16.83 -21.95 -8.78
C LYS A 160 -15.73 -21.99 -7.73
N GLY A 161 -15.07 -23.13 -7.56
CA GLY A 161 -13.91 -23.28 -6.68
C GLY A 161 -12.75 -22.39 -7.12
N LEU A 162 -12.41 -22.42 -8.40
CA LEU A 162 -11.33 -21.64 -9.00
C LEU A 162 -11.61 -20.13 -8.93
N GLN A 163 -12.85 -19.69 -9.16
CA GLN A 163 -13.25 -18.29 -8.95
C GLN A 163 -13.10 -17.86 -7.49
N LYS A 164 -13.51 -18.73 -6.54
CA LYS A 164 -13.38 -18.44 -5.11
C LYS A 164 -11.92 -18.39 -4.65
N MET A 165 -11.05 -19.22 -5.23
CA MET A 165 -9.61 -19.18 -4.98
C MET A 165 -8.95 -17.98 -5.66
N GLY A 166 -9.35 -17.65 -6.89
CA GLY A 166 -8.83 -16.50 -7.64
C GLY A 166 -9.01 -15.19 -6.89
N ARG A 167 -10.20 -14.95 -6.33
CA ARG A 167 -10.45 -13.78 -5.46
C ARG A 167 -9.48 -13.66 -4.28
N LYS A 168 -8.84 -14.74 -3.84
CA LYS A 168 -7.94 -14.73 -2.69
C LYS A 168 -6.46 -14.70 -3.08
N PHE A 169 -6.10 -15.43 -4.13
CA PHE A 169 -4.71 -15.77 -4.42
C PHE A 169 -4.21 -15.17 -5.73
N GLU A 170 -5.07 -14.62 -6.60
CA GLU A 170 -4.69 -14.11 -7.92
C GLU A 170 -3.55 -13.07 -7.83
N GLY A 171 -3.68 -12.07 -6.96
CA GLY A 171 -2.65 -11.04 -6.80
C GLY A 171 -1.40 -11.50 -6.05
N LEU A 172 -1.43 -12.67 -5.40
CA LEU A 172 -0.28 -13.23 -4.69
C LEU A 172 0.55 -14.17 -5.57
N VAL A 173 0.13 -14.48 -6.80
CA VAL A 173 0.87 -15.41 -7.69
C VAL A 173 2.29 -14.94 -7.98
N ALA A 174 2.53 -13.62 -8.05
CA ALA A 174 3.86 -13.05 -8.25
C ALA A 174 4.76 -13.14 -7.00
N LEU A 175 4.19 -13.39 -5.82
CA LEU A 175 4.89 -13.38 -4.54
C LEU A 175 5.55 -14.73 -4.26
N LYS A 176 6.83 -14.87 -4.65
CA LYS A 176 7.61 -16.11 -4.44
C LYS A 176 8.31 -16.20 -3.09
N LYS A 177 8.62 -15.05 -2.49
CA LYS A 177 9.25 -14.90 -1.18
C LYS A 177 8.44 -13.91 -0.35
N LEU A 178 8.73 -13.82 0.95
CA LEU A 178 8.19 -12.75 1.78
C LEU A 178 8.52 -11.39 1.15
N PRO A 179 7.55 -10.45 1.12
CA PRO A 179 7.80 -9.12 0.59
C PRO A 179 8.75 -8.36 1.51
N ASP A 180 9.62 -7.55 0.91
CA ASP A 180 10.60 -6.74 1.65
C ASP A 180 9.93 -5.47 2.22
N CYS A 181 8.88 -4.98 1.55
CA CYS A 181 8.00 -3.95 2.07
C CYS A 181 6.54 -4.15 1.62
N ILE A 182 5.61 -3.55 2.36
CA ILE A 182 4.20 -3.50 1.98
C ILE A 182 3.73 -2.05 1.82
N PHE A 183 2.87 -1.82 0.84
CA PHE A 183 2.13 -0.58 0.68
C PHE A 183 0.66 -0.81 1.04
N VAL A 184 0.11 -0.05 2.00
CA VAL A 184 -1.29 -0.20 2.45
C VAL A 184 -2.07 1.08 2.17
N ALA A 185 -3.14 0.97 1.39
CA ALA A 185 -3.98 2.11 1.03
C ALA A 185 -4.94 2.58 2.12
N ASP A 186 -5.38 1.69 3.02
CA ASP A 186 -6.29 2.02 4.12
C ASP A 186 -5.97 1.11 5.31
N ILE A 187 -5.36 1.68 6.35
CA ILE A 187 -4.91 0.92 7.52
C ILE A 187 -6.10 0.48 8.39
N HIS A 188 -7.18 1.25 8.42
CA HIS A 188 -8.33 0.92 9.26
C HIS A 188 -9.00 -0.37 8.76
N HIS A 189 -9.15 -0.52 7.44
CA HIS A 189 -9.68 -1.73 6.81
C HIS A 189 -8.66 -2.88 6.81
N ASP A 190 -7.38 -2.58 6.52
CA ASP A 190 -6.33 -3.60 6.36
C ASP A 190 -5.35 -3.68 7.56
N TYR A 191 -5.85 -3.42 8.78
CA TYR A 191 -5.01 -3.36 9.99
C TYR A 191 -4.26 -4.67 10.28
N LEU A 192 -4.80 -5.81 9.84
CA LEU A 192 -4.16 -7.12 9.98
C LEU A 192 -2.89 -7.21 9.14
N ALA A 193 -2.87 -6.64 7.94
CA ALA A 193 -1.69 -6.61 7.08
C ALA A 193 -0.54 -5.85 7.77
N VAL A 194 -0.85 -4.66 8.30
CA VAL A 194 0.10 -3.83 9.06
C VAL A 194 0.59 -4.55 10.31
N LYS A 195 -0.31 -5.22 11.04
CA LYS A 195 0.05 -5.97 12.26
C LYS A 195 0.99 -7.14 11.95
N GLU A 196 0.72 -7.90 10.90
CA GLU A 196 1.55 -9.03 10.50
C GLU A 196 2.91 -8.58 9.96
N ALA A 197 2.94 -7.52 9.14
CA ALA A 197 4.18 -6.94 8.62
C ALA A 197 5.10 -6.48 9.76
N ASN A 198 4.57 -5.74 10.74
CA ASN A 198 5.31 -5.33 11.92
C ASN A 198 5.87 -6.53 12.70
N LYS A 199 5.08 -7.60 12.86
CA LYS A 199 5.54 -8.83 13.54
C LYS A 199 6.69 -9.52 12.79
N LYS A 200 6.69 -9.45 11.47
CA LYS A 200 7.76 -9.97 10.60
C LYS A 200 8.88 -8.96 10.32
N LYS A 201 8.82 -7.76 10.91
CA LYS A 201 9.76 -6.65 10.71
C LYS A 201 9.88 -6.21 9.24
N ILE A 202 8.77 -6.30 8.50
CA ILE A 202 8.65 -5.83 7.12
C ILE A 202 8.29 -4.34 7.17
N SER A 203 8.96 -3.52 6.36
CA SER A 203 8.69 -2.08 6.30
C SER A 203 7.30 -1.80 5.75
N VAL A 204 6.58 -0.88 6.38
CA VAL A 204 5.20 -0.52 6.00
C VAL A 204 5.18 0.91 5.50
N VAL A 205 4.75 1.10 4.26
CA VAL A 205 4.35 2.39 3.69
C VAL A 205 2.84 2.42 3.65
N ALA A 206 2.19 3.48 4.12
CA ALA A 206 0.74 3.49 4.14
C ALA A 206 0.11 4.88 4.18
N ILE A 207 -1.05 5.00 3.54
CA ILE A 207 -1.92 6.17 3.65
C ILE A 207 -2.57 6.15 5.04
N CYS A 208 -2.41 7.25 5.77
CA CYS A 208 -2.87 7.40 7.14
C CYS A 208 -3.89 8.54 7.22
N ASP A 209 -5.17 8.22 7.33
CA ASP A 209 -6.17 9.22 7.71
C ASP A 209 -6.09 9.51 9.22
N THR A 210 -6.70 10.60 9.64
CA THR A 210 -6.89 11.08 11.02
C THR A 210 -7.38 10.01 12.01
N ASN A 211 -8.11 8.98 11.56
CA ASN A 211 -8.63 7.90 12.41
C ASN A 211 -7.62 6.78 12.71
N THR A 212 -6.42 6.84 12.12
CA THR A 212 -5.43 5.76 12.11
C THR A 212 -4.26 6.01 13.05
N ASP A 213 -3.55 4.96 13.47
CA ASP A 213 -2.33 5.09 14.27
C ASP A 213 -1.07 5.14 13.38
N PRO A 214 -0.43 6.31 13.18
CA PRO A 214 0.73 6.46 12.30
C PRO A 214 1.99 5.79 12.87
N THR A 215 2.03 5.47 14.18
CA THR A 215 3.22 4.88 14.82
C THR A 215 3.43 3.41 14.45
N LYS A 216 2.45 2.78 13.81
CA LYS A 216 2.53 1.39 13.31
C LYS A 216 3.07 1.30 11.89
N VAL A 217 3.42 2.43 11.28
CA VAL A 217 3.81 2.55 9.88
C VAL A 217 5.22 3.13 9.84
N THR A 218 6.09 2.54 9.02
CA THR A 218 7.48 3.00 8.87
C THR A 218 7.52 4.33 8.11
N TYR A 219 6.75 4.43 7.03
CA TYR A 219 6.60 5.62 6.21
C TYR A 219 5.11 6.00 6.11
N PRO A 220 4.57 6.71 7.13
CA PRO A 220 3.18 7.15 7.11
C PRO A 220 3.00 8.32 6.15
N ILE A 221 2.00 8.25 5.27
CA ILE A 221 1.58 9.33 4.37
C ILE A 221 0.26 9.90 4.90
N PRO A 222 0.26 11.03 5.63
CA PRO A 222 -0.96 11.60 6.18
C PRO A 222 -1.86 12.12 5.05
N ALA A 223 -2.95 11.45 4.73
CA ALA A 223 -3.85 11.88 3.66
C ALA A 223 -5.22 11.22 3.78
N ASN A 224 -6.19 11.78 3.07
CA ASN A 224 -7.54 11.23 2.94
C ASN A 224 -7.54 9.87 2.22
N ASP A 225 -8.07 8.83 2.88
CA ASP A 225 -8.25 7.49 2.31
C ASP A 225 -9.69 7.22 1.79
N ASP A 226 -10.62 8.14 2.01
CA ASP A 226 -12.01 8.07 1.53
C ASP A 226 -12.17 8.64 0.10
N ALA A 227 -11.40 9.68 -0.23
CA ALA A 227 -11.52 10.37 -1.51
C ALA A 227 -10.75 9.64 -2.62
N ILE A 228 -11.48 9.25 -3.69
CA ILE A 228 -10.89 8.60 -4.86
C ILE A 228 -9.82 9.47 -5.52
N LEU A 229 -10.03 10.80 -5.59
CA LEU A 229 -9.06 11.73 -6.16
C LEU A 229 -7.76 11.79 -5.34
N SER A 230 -7.86 11.76 -4.01
CA SER A 230 -6.71 11.72 -3.10
C SER A 230 -5.85 10.47 -3.34
N ILE A 231 -6.50 9.29 -3.35
CA ILE A 231 -5.81 8.03 -3.58
C ILE A 231 -5.20 7.98 -4.98
N LYS A 232 -5.92 8.45 -6.00
CA LYS A 232 -5.42 8.54 -7.38
C LYS A 232 -4.20 9.45 -7.50
N TYR A 233 -4.19 10.58 -6.81
CA TYR A 233 -3.04 11.48 -6.79
C TYR A 233 -1.80 10.77 -6.23
N ILE A 234 -1.94 10.14 -5.05
CA ILE A 234 -0.83 9.41 -4.41
C ILE A 234 -0.35 8.27 -5.30
N PHE A 235 -1.27 7.50 -5.89
CA PHE A 235 -0.92 6.38 -6.77
C PHE A 235 -0.29 6.86 -8.08
N GLY A 236 -0.71 8.03 -8.60
CA GLY A 236 -0.08 8.68 -9.74
C GLY A 236 1.38 9.01 -9.46
N LYS A 237 1.68 9.57 -8.29
CA LYS A 237 3.06 9.84 -7.86
C LYS A 237 3.88 8.57 -7.65
N ILE A 238 3.29 7.53 -7.07
CA ILE A 238 3.96 6.23 -6.95
C ILE A 238 4.24 5.65 -8.34
N ARG A 239 3.28 5.72 -9.27
CA ARG A 239 3.47 5.27 -10.65
C ARG A 239 4.61 6.00 -11.34
N GLU A 240 4.67 7.33 -11.25
CA GLU A 240 5.73 8.15 -11.84
C GLU A 240 7.14 7.74 -11.34
N VAL A 241 7.25 7.30 -10.08
CA VAL A 241 8.53 6.94 -9.46
C VAL A 241 8.94 5.48 -9.72
N LEU A 242 7.97 4.55 -9.82
CA LEU A 242 8.24 3.12 -9.93
C LEU A 242 8.17 2.55 -11.37
N SER A 243 7.68 3.33 -12.33
CA SER A 243 7.64 2.94 -13.76
C SER A 243 8.99 3.14 -14.44
#